data_AF-A0A927U2H4-F1
#
_entry.id   AF-A0A927U2H4-F1
#
_cell.length_a   1.000
_cell.length_b   1.000
_cell.length_c   1.000
_cell.angle_alpha   90.00
_cell.angle_beta   90.00
_cell.angle_gamma   90.00
#
_symmetry.space_group_name_H-M   'P 1'
#
loop_
_entity.id
_entity.type
_entity.pdbx_description
1 polymer ?
#
loop_
_entity_poly.entity_id
_entity_poly.type
_entity_poly.pdbx_seq_one_letter_code
_entity_poly.pdbx_strand_id
1 'polypeptide(L)' 'MNEELRFFIFLIEKYASEKKRPTGDVLREWDEKGITDKIYDMYFQYHQERLENAFADIDCLMETGEHIDYSAV' A
#
# COMPACT_ATOMS: atom_id res chain seq x y z
N MET A 1 -17.79 3.28 9.54
CA MET A 1 -16.61 3.09 8.67
C MET A 1 -15.49 3.91 9.29
N ASN A 2 -14.40 3.25 9.74
CA ASN A 2 -13.25 3.93 10.34
C ASN A 2 -12.47 4.74 9.26
N GLU A 3 -11.72 5.76 9.67
CA GLU A 3 -10.87 6.57 8.78
C GLU A 3 -9.78 5.73 8.13
N GLU A 4 -9.19 4.78 8.86
CA GLU A 4 -8.23 3.79 8.33
C GLU A 4 -8.80 3.03 7.13
N LEU A 5 -10.00 2.46 7.25
CA LEU A 5 -10.64 1.71 6.16
C LEU A 5 -10.95 2.62 4.96
N ARG A 6 -11.38 3.87 5.20
CA ARG A 6 -11.59 4.86 4.12
C ARG A 6 -10.31 5.15 3.38
N PHE A 7 -9.23 5.37 4.13
CA PHE A 7 -7.92 5.65 3.55
C PHE A 7 -7.37 4.43 2.82
N PHE A 8 -7.51 3.22 3.38
CA PHE A 8 -7.09 1.99 2.73
C PHE A 8 -7.80 1.78 1.38
N ILE A 9 -9.13 1.97 1.32
CA ILE A 9 -9.88 1.92 0.06
C ILE A 9 -9.37 2.97 -0.93
N PHE A 10 -9.15 4.21 -0.47
CA PHE A 10 -8.59 5.27 -1.32
C PHE A 10 -7.18 4.92 -1.83
N LEU A 11 -6.31 4.41 -0.96
CA LEU A 11 -4.93 4.05 -1.26
C LEU A 11 -4.88 2.98 -2.34
N ILE A 12 -5.65 1.89 -2.19
CA ILE A 12 -5.65 0.80 -3.16
C ILE A 12 -6.24 1.23 -4.51
N GLU A 13 -7.29 2.06 -4.53
CA GLU A 13 -7.84 2.61 -5.77
C GLU A 13 -6.82 3.49 -6.51
N LYS A 14 -6.08 4.33 -5.78
CA LYS A 14 -5.06 5.19 -6.37
C LYS A 14 -3.85 4.40 -6.85
N TYR A 15 -3.38 3.44 -6.06
CA TYR A 15 -2.31 2.54 -6.48
C TYR A 15 -2.71 1.75 -7.73
N ALA A 16 -3.91 1.18 -7.76
CA ALA A 16 -4.43 0.45 -8.91
C ALA A 16 -4.55 1.34 -10.16
N SER A 17 -5.02 2.57 -10.00
CA SER A 17 -5.05 3.57 -11.08
C SER A 17 -3.64 3.87 -11.61
N GLU A 18 -2.66 4.07 -10.74
CA GLU A 18 -1.26 4.35 -11.11
C GLU A 18 -0.65 3.18 -11.89
N LYS A 19 -0.89 1.95 -11.42
CA LYS A 19 -0.44 0.72 -12.09
C LYS A 19 -1.30 0.34 -13.32
N LYS A 20 -2.38 1.08 -13.62
CA LYS A 20 -3.34 0.82 -14.69
C LYS A 20 -3.96 -0.58 -14.61
N ARG A 21 -4.30 -1.01 -13.39
CA ARG A 21 -4.87 -2.32 -13.08
C ARG A 21 -6.23 -2.19 -12.39
N PRO A 22 -7.11 -3.20 -12.47
CA PRO A 22 -8.33 -3.23 -11.66
C PRO A 22 -8.00 -3.32 -10.17
N THR A 23 -8.69 -2.54 -9.33
CA THR A 23 -8.50 -2.54 -7.87
C THR A 23 -8.65 -3.94 -7.25
N GLY A 24 -9.61 -4.74 -7.74
CA GLY A 24 -9.81 -6.11 -7.25
C GLY A 24 -8.65 -7.05 -7.55
N ASP A 25 -7.96 -6.87 -8.68
CA ASP A 25 -6.78 -7.67 -9.02
C ASP A 25 -5.58 -7.30 -8.15
N VAL A 26 -5.44 -6.02 -7.84
CA VAL A 26 -4.40 -5.53 -6.91
C VAL A 26 -4.64 -6.08 -5.51
N LEU A 27 -5.87 -5.99 -5.00
CA LEU A 27 -6.19 -6.47 -3.65
C LEU A 27 -5.93 -7.96 -3.52
N ARG A 28 -6.37 -8.74 -4.51
CA ARG A 28 -6.12 -10.19 -4.54
C ARG A 28 -4.63 -10.50 -4.52
N GLU A 29 -3.81 -9.76 -5.27
CA GLU A 29 -2.37 -10.00 -5.27
C GLU A 29 -1.72 -9.63 -3.93
N TRP A 30 -2.16 -8.56 -3.28
CA TRP A 30 -1.71 -8.18 -1.94
C TRP A 30 -2.06 -9.25 -0.91
N ASP A 31 -3.28 -9.80 -0.99
CA ASP A 31 -3.76 -10.88 -0.12
C ASP A 31 -2.98 -12.18 -0.37
N GLU A 32 -2.75 -12.56 -1.62
CA GLU A 32 -1.97 -13.74 -2.01
C GLU A 32 -0.51 -13.67 -1.53
N LYS A 33 0.06 -12.47 -1.48
CA LYS A 33 1.41 -12.21 -0.94
C LYS A 33 1.44 -12.00 0.57
N GLY A 34 0.29 -11.92 1.24
CA GLY A 34 0.19 -11.72 2.68
C GLY A 34 0.69 -10.35 3.15
N ILE A 35 0.58 -9.31 2.31
CA ILE A 35 1.04 -7.95 2.65
C ILE A 35 -0.10 -6.99 2.96
N THR A 36 -1.37 -7.37 2.75
CA THR A 36 -2.53 -6.50 2.95
C THR A 36 -2.58 -5.89 4.36
N ASP A 37 -2.40 -6.72 5.39
CA ASP A 37 -2.39 -6.25 6.78
C ASP A 37 -1.22 -5.29 7.04
N LYS A 38 -0.04 -5.57 6.45
CA LYS A 38 1.13 -4.67 6.55
C LYS A 38 0.84 -3.30 5.94
N ILE A 39 0.14 -3.26 4.79
CA ILE A 39 -0.27 -2.01 4.15
C ILE A 39 -1.33 -1.29 4.98
N TYR A 40 -2.29 -2.02 5.54
CA TYR A 40 -3.37 -1.46 6.37
C TYR A 40 -2.82 -0.83 7.65
N ASP A 41 -1.89 -1.49 8.33
CA ASP A 41 -1.27 -1.03 9.57
C ASP A 41 -0.41 0.24 9.39
N MET A 42 0.02 0.52 8.16
CA MET A 42 0.79 1.72 7.81
C MET A 42 -0.05 2.99 7.65
N TYR A 43 -1.34 2.96 8.03
CA TYR A 43 -2.24 4.13 7.99
C TYR A 43 -1.57 5.39 8.52
N PHE A 44 -0.94 5.33 9.71
CA PHE A 44 -0.37 6.52 10.34
C PHE A 44 0.74 7.17 9.50
N GLN A 45 1.56 6.38 8.80
CA GLN A 45 2.65 6.92 8.00
C GLN A 45 2.14 7.40 6.64
N TYR A 46 1.34 6.57 5.95
CA TYR A 46 0.85 6.87 4.61
C TYR A 46 -0.13 8.04 4.55
N HIS A 47 -0.91 8.30 5.60
CA HIS A 47 -1.84 9.44 5.59
C HIS A 47 -1.16 10.81 5.77
N GLN A 48 0.10 10.85 6.23
CA GLN A 48 0.86 12.08 6.48
C GLN A 48 1.82 12.43 5.35
N GLU A 49 2.18 11.43 4.56
CA GLU A 49 3.16 11.56 3.50
C GLU A 49 2.53 11.79 2.14
N ARG A 50 3.42 11.96 1.15
CA ARG A 50 3.06 11.90 -0.25
C ARG A 50 2.65 10.48 -0.61
N LEU A 51 1.62 10.37 -1.46
CA LEU A 51 1.10 9.08 -1.89
C LEU A 51 2.15 8.26 -2.65
N GLU A 52 3.06 8.93 -3.35
CA GLU A 52 4.16 8.29 -4.07
C GLU A 52 5.15 7.58 -3.14
N ASN A 53 5.31 8.03 -1.90
CA ASN A 53 6.12 7.33 -0.90
C ASN A 53 5.45 6.01 -0.50
N ALA A 54 4.14 6.05 -0.24
CA ALA A 54 3.36 4.85 0.04
C ALA A 54 3.40 3.86 -1.13
N PHE A 55 3.36 4.34 -2.37
CA PHE A 55 3.48 3.49 -3.55
C PHE A 55 4.84 2.82 -3.66
N ALA A 56 5.92 3.56 -3.40
CA ALA A 56 7.26 3.00 -3.40
C ALA A 56 7.41 1.90 -2.33
N ASP A 57 6.87 2.12 -1.12
CA ASP A 57 6.89 1.11 -0.07
C ASP A 57 6.08 -0.13 -0.43
N ILE A 58 4.88 0.06 -0.98
CA ILE A 58 4.05 -1.05 -1.47
C ILE A 58 4.77 -1.83 -2.59
N ASP A 59 5.45 -1.16 -3.51
CA ASP A 59 6.26 -1.84 -4.53
C ASP A 59 7.37 -2.68 -3.87
N CYS A 60 8.06 -2.15 -2.85
CA CYS A 60 9.07 -2.88 -2.08
C CYS A 60 8.48 -4.09 -1.34
N LEU A 61 7.33 -3.96 -0.69
CA LEU A 61 6.60 -5.06 -0.07
C LEU A 61 6.22 -6.12 -1.10
N MET A 62 5.81 -5.71 -2.29
CA MET A 62 5.43 -6.61 -3.37
C MET A 62 6.62 -7.41 -3.92
N GLU A 63 7.82 -6.84 -3.89
CA GLU A 63 9.05 -7.46 -4.38
C GLU A 63 9.76 -8.31 -3.31
N THR A 64 9.82 -7.79 -2.08
CA THR A 64 10.68 -8.32 -1.01
C THR A 64 9.91 -8.89 0.17
N GLY A 65 8.64 -8.51 0.34
CA GLY A 65 7.85 -8.82 1.52
C GLY A 65 8.13 -7.89 2.72
N GLU A 66 9.06 -6.94 2.61
CA GLU A 66 9.50 -6.04 3.68
C GLU A 66 9.29 -4.57 3.29
N HIS A 67 9.08 -3.71 4.30
CA HIS A 67 8.98 -2.26 4.11
C HIS A 67 10.34 -1.66 3.70
N ILE A 68 10.31 -0.50 3.04
CA ILE A 68 11.53 0.25 2.73
C ILE A 68 12.22 0.66 4.03
N ASP A 69 13.48 0.26 4.17
CA ASP A 69 14.33 0.72 5.24
C ASP A 69 14.98 2.07 4.88
N TYR A 70 14.41 3.15 5.40
CA TYR A 70 14.95 4.50 5.25
C TYR A 70 16.18 4.76 6.13
N SER A 71 16.58 3.84 7.02
CA SER A 71 17.79 3.99 7.84
C SER A 71 19.09 3.73 7.08
N ALA A 72 19.00 3.21 5.85
CA ALA A 72 20.13 2.90 4.99
C ALA A 72 20.59 4.06 4.09
N VAL A 73 20.03 5.26 4.23
CA VAL A 73 20.33 6.46 3.42
C VAL A 73 20.97 7.56 4.24
#